data_AF-A0A6V0ABU7-F1
#
_entry.id   AF-A0A6V0ABU7-F1
#
_cell.length_a   1.000
_cell.length_b   1.000
_cell.length_c   1.000
_cell.angle_alpha   90.00
_cell.angle_beta   90.00
_cell.angle_gamma   90.00
#
_symmetry.space_group_name_H-M   'P 1'
#
loop_
_entity.id
_entity.type
_entity.pdbx_description
1 polymer ?
#
loop_
_entity_poly.entity_id
_entity_poly.type
_entity_poly.pdbx_seq_one_letter_code
_entity_poly.pdbx_strand_id
1 'polypeptide(L)'
;MPSSEPLRKAFQSLRRTTIRTMVGCTVVAGTLEVTTHLPSQGRSSAFYHALADDWLVPGMRRCLGPEAAHKAALRIAFLAPTHRPSAKEQRLNVQVRLWGGNNNNNTNTNNTAARVFPNPIGLAAGYDKDGTAIGPLLAMGFGFVEVGSVCLEAQPGNPSPRMFRLTQDEAIINRYGFNSMGADAVEDHLKEYRSSQSTAAVATTTTTSGPVSWEQKLLHSLWSRVSALLPVEGADGNANTSSSSSSSSSSGLVGINLGKNKTSTTPLEDYQKLILQLGPYADYLVVNVSCPNISGLRDLQSTSSLEGLLKGCQEACSQLADKINVDNNDNTDAIASTKRQPPPLLVKLSPDLTDSELEDIAAVLMKVGIDGIVVTNTTTSRPTGLVSPNKAEQGGLSGKPLKERSTECIRVLYRFTKGTIPIIGVGGVQNGHDAYEKLRAGASLVQVYSGMIYEGPGMVSKIRDEVAELMLLNGQRDLQTDVVGIDHDDLFFQRKRRQRERTMTTTTIMAMATSMSTTPTERRAP
;
A
#
# COMPACT_ATOMS: atom_id res chain seq x y z
N MET A 1 35.40 35.36 -37.40
CA MET A 1 34.54 34.40 -36.66
C MET A 1 35.28 33.08 -36.57
N PRO A 2 35.53 32.52 -35.37
CA PRO A 2 36.25 31.27 -35.26
C PRO A 2 35.38 30.12 -35.78
N SER A 3 36.00 29.27 -36.59
CA SER A 3 35.42 28.14 -37.31
C SER A 3 34.59 27.24 -36.40
N SER A 4 33.36 26.93 -36.81
CA SER A 4 32.36 26.07 -36.15
C SER A 4 32.76 24.60 -36.02
N GLU A 5 33.97 24.23 -36.42
CA GLU A 5 34.44 22.87 -36.54
C GLU A 5 34.69 22.14 -35.21
N PRO A 6 35.26 22.77 -34.16
CA PRO A 6 35.44 22.14 -32.85
C PRO A 6 34.11 21.84 -32.16
N LEU A 7 33.14 22.76 -32.25
CA LEU A 7 31.78 22.58 -31.74
C LEU A 7 31.05 21.46 -32.48
N ARG A 8 31.19 21.38 -33.80
CA ARG A 8 30.57 20.32 -34.62
C ARG A 8 31.17 18.94 -34.30
N LYS A 9 32.49 18.86 -34.06
CA LYS A 9 33.18 17.63 -33.63
C LYS A 9 32.76 17.22 -32.20
N ALA A 10 32.60 18.17 -31.29
CA ALA A 10 32.09 17.91 -29.94
C ALA A 10 30.64 17.38 -29.96
N PHE A 11 29.76 18.00 -30.75
CA PHE A 11 28.38 17.52 -30.92
C PHE A 11 28.30 16.16 -31.60
N GLN A 12 29.15 15.87 -32.59
CA GLN A 12 29.21 14.55 -33.22
C GLN A 12 29.77 13.49 -32.27
N SER A 13 30.75 13.84 -31.43
CA SER A 13 31.27 12.96 -30.38
C SER A 13 30.20 12.67 -29.34
N LEU A 14 29.50 13.69 -28.84
CA LEU A 14 28.41 13.54 -27.89
C LEU A 14 27.27 12.70 -28.48
N ARG A 15 26.86 12.97 -29.73
CA ARG A 15 25.83 12.20 -30.43
C ARG A 15 26.26 10.75 -30.66
N ARG A 16 27.53 10.48 -31.01
CA ARG A 16 28.06 9.11 -31.15
C ARG A 16 28.13 8.38 -29.81
N THR A 17 28.49 9.07 -28.73
CA THR A 17 28.49 8.51 -27.38
C THR A 17 27.06 8.23 -26.93
N THR A 18 26.12 9.16 -27.08
CA THR A 18 24.70 8.95 -26.75
C THR A 18 24.08 7.83 -27.59
N ILE A 19 24.37 7.74 -28.89
CA ILE A 19 23.91 6.63 -29.74
C ILE A 19 24.58 5.32 -29.33
N ARG A 20 25.86 5.30 -28.98
CA ARG A 20 26.54 4.07 -28.48
C ARG A 20 26.04 3.65 -27.11
N THR A 21 25.68 4.59 -26.24
CA THR A 21 25.07 4.30 -24.94
C THR A 21 23.62 3.85 -25.12
N MET A 22 22.85 4.45 -26.02
CA MET A 22 21.50 3.99 -26.35
C MET A 22 21.52 2.62 -27.01
N VAL A 23 22.32 2.42 -28.07
CA VAL A 23 22.48 1.12 -28.74
C VAL A 23 23.11 0.11 -27.79
N GLY A 24 24.02 0.52 -26.92
CA GLY A 24 24.55 -0.32 -25.84
C GLY A 24 23.47 -0.74 -24.85
N CYS A 25 22.60 0.18 -24.42
CA CYS A 25 21.45 -0.11 -23.57
C CYS A 25 20.38 -0.94 -24.30
N THR A 26 20.17 -0.75 -25.61
CA THR A 26 19.20 -1.51 -26.41
C THR A 26 19.73 -2.90 -26.75
N VAL A 27 21.03 -3.04 -27.02
CA VAL A 27 21.68 -4.33 -27.24
C VAL A 27 21.78 -5.07 -25.92
N VAL A 28 22.14 -4.42 -24.80
CA VAL A 28 22.13 -5.03 -23.47
C VAL A 28 20.71 -5.37 -23.03
N ALA A 29 19.70 -4.54 -23.27
CA ALA A 29 18.30 -4.87 -22.98
C ALA A 29 17.78 -6.01 -23.87
N GLY A 30 18.12 -6.01 -25.16
CA GLY A 30 17.74 -7.07 -26.11
C GLY A 30 18.49 -8.38 -25.88
N THR A 31 19.76 -8.35 -25.44
CA THR A 31 20.49 -9.58 -25.04
C THR A 31 20.17 -10.01 -23.60
N LEU A 32 19.74 -9.11 -22.71
CA LEU A 32 19.18 -9.48 -21.41
C LEU A 32 17.83 -10.17 -21.56
N GLU A 33 16.95 -9.72 -22.46
CA GLU A 33 15.69 -10.43 -22.74
C GLU A 33 15.93 -11.82 -23.36
N VAL A 34 17.01 -12.01 -24.12
CA VAL A 34 17.40 -13.33 -24.64
C VAL A 34 17.98 -14.25 -23.53
N THR A 35 18.36 -13.71 -22.37
CA THR A 35 18.86 -14.49 -21.22
C THR A 35 17.90 -14.57 -20.02
N THR A 36 16.73 -13.94 -20.08
CA THR A 36 15.70 -14.04 -19.01
C THR A 36 14.90 -15.34 -19.02
N HIS A 37 15.20 -16.28 -19.94
CA HIS A 37 14.76 -17.68 -19.88
C HIS A 37 15.75 -18.65 -19.22
N LEU A 38 16.81 -18.15 -18.58
CA LEU A 38 17.56 -18.93 -17.60
C LEU A 38 16.92 -18.76 -16.22
N PRO A 39 16.71 -19.85 -15.44
CA PRO A 39 16.14 -19.79 -14.10
C PRO A 39 17.16 -19.11 -13.17
N SER A 40 17.20 -17.78 -13.21
CA SER A 40 18.17 -16.99 -12.46
C SER A 40 17.48 -16.34 -11.27
N GLN A 41 17.91 -16.77 -10.09
CA GLN A 41 17.66 -16.12 -8.82
C GLN A 41 17.96 -14.62 -8.93
N GLY A 42 16.95 -13.74 -8.81
CA GLY A 42 17.09 -12.30 -8.46
C GLY A 42 18.06 -11.41 -9.27
N ARG A 43 18.69 -11.88 -10.34
CA ARG A 43 19.76 -11.14 -11.04
C ARG A 43 19.24 -10.12 -12.04
N SER A 44 18.09 -10.36 -12.67
CA SER A 44 17.48 -9.38 -13.59
C SER A 44 16.89 -8.18 -12.84
N SER A 45 16.30 -8.37 -11.66
CA SER A 45 15.77 -7.26 -10.85
C SER A 45 16.87 -6.34 -10.30
N ALA A 46 18.05 -6.89 -9.97
CA ALA A 46 19.18 -6.09 -9.46
C ALA A 46 19.65 -5.01 -10.45
N PHE A 47 19.66 -5.29 -11.76
CA PHE A 47 20.03 -4.30 -12.77
C PHE A 47 19.00 -3.17 -12.88
N TYR A 48 17.70 -3.50 -12.91
CA TYR A 48 16.64 -2.49 -12.97
C TYR A 48 16.58 -1.64 -11.70
N HIS A 49 16.82 -2.26 -10.54
CA HIS A 49 16.98 -1.53 -9.28
C HIS A 49 18.19 -0.61 -9.35
N ALA A 50 19.37 -1.06 -9.78
CA ALA A 50 20.53 -0.17 -9.93
C ALA A 50 20.27 1.00 -10.90
N LEU A 51 19.62 0.75 -12.05
CA LEU A 51 19.28 1.83 -12.99
C LEU A 51 18.27 2.82 -12.39
N ALA A 52 17.22 2.33 -11.74
CA ALA A 52 16.19 3.17 -11.16
C ALA A 52 16.69 3.92 -9.92
N ASP A 53 17.28 3.20 -8.98
CA ASP A 53 17.63 3.66 -7.64
C ASP A 53 18.94 4.47 -7.64
N ASP A 54 19.94 4.10 -8.45
CA ASP A 54 21.25 4.80 -8.46
C ASP A 54 21.32 5.94 -9.49
N TRP A 55 20.52 5.89 -10.56
CA TRP A 55 20.57 6.87 -11.65
C TRP A 55 19.29 7.68 -11.80
N LEU A 56 18.15 7.02 -12.04
CA LEU A 56 16.90 7.71 -12.37
C LEU A 56 16.38 8.54 -11.20
N VAL A 57 16.26 7.94 -10.01
CA VAL A 57 15.71 8.60 -8.81
C VAL A 57 16.64 9.75 -8.35
N PRO A 58 17.97 9.58 -8.22
CA PRO A 58 18.88 10.69 -7.93
C PRO A 58 18.85 11.78 -9.01
N GLY A 59 18.73 11.40 -10.29
CA GLY A 59 18.57 12.33 -11.40
C GLY A 59 17.30 13.17 -11.29
N MET A 60 16.15 12.53 -11.09
CA MET A 60 14.86 13.20 -10.88
C MET A 60 14.88 14.12 -9.65
N ARG A 61 15.50 13.67 -8.56
CA ARG A 61 15.67 14.47 -7.34
C ARG A 61 16.51 15.74 -7.56
N ARG A 62 17.54 15.66 -8.40
CA ARG A 62 18.44 16.79 -8.70
C ARG A 62 17.82 17.75 -9.72
N CYS A 63 17.11 17.22 -10.73
CA CYS A 63 16.66 18.01 -11.88
C CYS A 63 15.23 18.54 -11.77
N LEU A 64 14.36 17.90 -10.98
CA LEU A 64 12.93 18.24 -10.91
C LEU A 64 12.55 18.70 -9.50
N GLY A 65 11.63 19.67 -9.41
CA GLY A 65 10.94 19.98 -8.16
C GLY A 65 10.21 18.75 -7.61
N PRO A 66 9.96 18.66 -6.29
CA PRO A 66 9.46 17.43 -5.67
C PRO A 66 8.09 16.98 -6.17
N GLU A 67 7.15 17.92 -6.41
CA GLU A 67 5.83 17.57 -6.97
C GLU A 67 5.95 17.10 -8.44
N ALA A 68 6.84 17.68 -9.24
CA ALA A 68 7.09 17.25 -10.62
C ALA A 68 7.77 15.87 -10.67
N ALA A 69 8.75 15.63 -9.79
CA ALA A 69 9.39 14.33 -9.64
C ALA A 69 8.37 13.25 -9.24
N HIS A 70 7.46 13.56 -8.31
CA HIS A 70 6.40 12.65 -7.88
C HIS A 70 5.44 12.29 -9.02
N LYS A 71 4.96 13.29 -9.76
CA LYS A 71 4.10 13.06 -10.94
C LYS A 71 4.79 12.23 -12.01
N ALA A 72 6.07 12.50 -12.26
CA ALA A 72 6.87 11.70 -13.19
C ALA A 72 7.04 10.26 -12.68
N ALA A 73 7.27 10.05 -11.38
CA ALA A 73 7.42 8.72 -10.79
C ALA A 73 6.15 7.87 -10.94
N LEU A 74 4.96 8.45 -10.71
CA LEU A 74 3.69 7.77 -10.95
C LEU A 74 3.50 7.39 -12.42
N ARG A 75 3.79 8.32 -13.34
CA ARG A 75 3.66 8.07 -14.79
C ARG A 75 4.55 6.95 -15.29
N ILE A 76 5.72 6.76 -14.70
CA ILE A 76 6.68 5.73 -15.11
C ILE A 76 6.68 4.51 -14.20
N ALA A 77 5.74 4.41 -13.25
CA ALA A 77 5.65 3.30 -12.30
C ALA A 77 5.56 1.94 -13.01
N PHE A 78 4.94 1.89 -14.19
CA PHE A 78 4.82 0.70 -15.04
C PHE A 78 6.15 0.16 -15.59
N LEU A 79 7.23 0.96 -15.51
CA LEU A 79 8.59 0.55 -15.87
C LEU A 79 9.30 -0.17 -14.72
N ALA A 80 8.79 -0.09 -13.50
CA ALA A 80 9.41 -0.77 -12.36
C ALA A 80 9.31 -2.29 -12.57
N PRO A 81 10.39 -3.04 -12.29
CA PRO A 81 10.40 -4.48 -12.47
C PRO A 81 9.39 -5.14 -11.51
N THR A 82 8.73 -6.19 -11.98
CA THR A 82 7.88 -7.01 -11.10
C THR A 82 8.74 -7.72 -10.07
N HIS A 83 8.46 -7.49 -8.79
CA HIS A 83 9.20 -8.10 -7.70
C HIS A 83 8.88 -9.60 -7.57
N ARG A 84 9.89 -10.40 -7.19
CA ARG A 84 9.75 -11.79 -6.77
C ARG A 84 10.35 -11.99 -5.39
N PRO A 85 9.64 -12.64 -4.44
CA PRO A 85 10.15 -12.90 -3.09
C PRO A 85 11.50 -13.63 -3.13
N SER A 86 12.44 -13.24 -2.26
CA SER A 86 13.72 -13.94 -2.15
C SER A 86 13.57 -15.34 -1.54
N ALA A 87 14.61 -16.17 -1.70
CA ALA A 87 14.65 -17.49 -1.06
C ALA A 87 14.60 -17.40 0.47
N LYS A 88 15.04 -16.30 1.07
CA LYS A 88 14.93 -16.06 2.53
C LYS A 88 13.46 -15.84 2.92
N GLU A 89 12.76 -14.97 2.20
CA GLU A 89 11.35 -14.66 2.44
C GLU A 89 10.46 -15.91 2.25
N GLN A 90 10.72 -16.70 1.20
CA GLN A 90 9.96 -17.94 0.91
C GLN A 90 10.07 -19.02 1.99
N ARG A 91 11.08 -18.94 2.88
CA ARG A 91 11.25 -19.88 4.01
C ARG A 91 10.44 -19.49 5.25
N LEU A 92 9.75 -18.37 5.20
CA LEU A 92 9.02 -17.79 6.32
C LEU A 92 7.53 -17.66 5.97
N ASN A 93 6.67 -17.69 6.99
CA ASN A 93 5.31 -17.19 6.84
C ASN A 93 5.27 -15.69 7.11
N VAL A 94 5.43 -14.89 6.05
CA VAL A 94 5.34 -13.42 6.11
C VAL A 94 3.95 -12.87 5.78
N GLN A 95 3.00 -13.75 5.44
CA GLN A 95 1.63 -13.35 5.16
C GLN A 95 0.95 -12.88 6.45
N VAL A 96 0.15 -11.84 6.34
CA VAL A 96 -0.63 -11.32 7.47
C VAL A 96 -2.10 -11.50 7.17
N ARG A 97 -2.82 -12.15 8.09
CA ARG A 97 -4.26 -12.41 7.95
C ARG A 97 -5.01 -11.53 8.92
N LEU A 98 -5.83 -10.61 8.40
CA LEU A 98 -6.64 -9.69 9.20
C LEU A 98 -8.12 -9.85 8.85
N TRP A 99 -8.98 -9.44 9.78
CA TRP A 99 -10.42 -9.27 9.55
C TRP A 99 -11.15 -10.52 9.02
N GLY A 100 -10.91 -11.69 9.65
CA GLY A 100 -11.68 -12.91 9.38
C GLY A 100 -11.87 -13.80 10.60
N GLY A 101 -13.00 -14.51 10.65
CA GLY A 101 -13.43 -15.41 11.73
C GLY A 101 -13.63 -14.73 13.10
N ASN A 102 -13.97 -15.54 14.12
CA ASN A 102 -14.26 -15.19 15.54
C ASN A 102 -13.13 -14.44 16.31
N ASN A 103 -12.13 -13.87 15.62
CA ASN A 103 -10.99 -13.17 16.23
C ASN A 103 -11.21 -11.66 16.40
N ASN A 104 -12.32 -11.11 15.93
CA ASN A 104 -12.71 -9.73 16.22
C ASN A 104 -13.80 -9.73 17.30
N ASN A 105 -13.65 -8.88 18.33
CA ASN A 105 -14.69 -8.62 19.34
C ASN A 105 -15.95 -7.94 18.75
N ASN A 106 -16.02 -7.79 17.43
CA ASN A 106 -17.17 -7.26 16.70
C ASN A 106 -18.01 -8.44 16.18
N THR A 107 -19.21 -8.60 16.74
CA THR A 107 -20.14 -9.72 16.56
C THR A 107 -20.64 -9.93 15.13
N ASN A 108 -20.32 -9.03 14.20
CA ASN A 108 -20.83 -9.08 12.83
C ASN A 108 -19.94 -9.88 11.84
N THR A 109 -18.82 -10.46 12.28
CA THR A 109 -17.82 -11.09 11.37
C THR A 109 -17.64 -12.61 11.56
N ASN A 110 -18.54 -13.26 12.30
CA ASN A 110 -18.37 -14.65 12.77
C ASN A 110 -18.29 -15.73 11.67
N ASN A 111 -18.34 -15.38 10.38
CA ASN A 111 -18.22 -16.35 9.27
C ASN A 111 -17.49 -15.81 8.02
N THR A 112 -16.62 -14.82 8.15
CA THR A 112 -15.92 -14.21 6.99
C THR A 112 -14.50 -14.72 6.81
N ALA A 113 -14.10 -14.93 5.54
CA ALA A 113 -12.71 -15.25 5.20
C ALA A 113 -11.82 -14.02 5.44
N ALA A 114 -10.69 -14.23 6.10
CA ALA A 114 -9.72 -13.17 6.38
C ALA A 114 -9.16 -12.54 5.09
N ARG A 115 -8.88 -11.24 5.17
CA ARG A 115 -8.05 -10.54 4.18
C ARG A 115 -6.60 -11.00 4.35
N VAL A 116 -6.00 -11.49 3.25
CA VAL A 116 -4.64 -12.06 3.26
C VAL A 116 -3.68 -11.10 2.59
N PHE A 117 -2.87 -10.42 3.38
CA PHE A 117 -1.77 -9.60 2.89
C PHE A 117 -0.60 -10.50 2.55
N PRO A 118 -0.08 -10.48 1.30
CA PRO A 118 0.99 -11.40 0.89
C PRO A 118 2.32 -11.12 1.61
N ASN A 119 2.53 -9.88 2.06
CA ASN A 119 3.63 -9.45 2.92
C ASN A 119 3.17 -8.19 3.70
N PRO A 120 3.86 -7.78 4.77
CA PRO A 120 3.38 -6.70 5.64
C PRO A 120 3.70 -5.29 5.13
N ILE A 121 4.37 -5.14 3.99
CA ILE A 121 4.91 -3.86 3.52
C ILE A 121 3.97 -3.24 2.49
N GLY A 122 3.44 -2.06 2.77
CA GLY A 122 2.52 -1.33 1.89
C GLY A 122 2.98 0.07 1.54
N LEU A 123 2.28 0.67 0.57
CA LEU A 123 2.46 2.07 0.21
C LEU A 123 1.45 2.93 0.98
N ALA A 124 1.92 4.00 1.62
CA ALA A 124 1.05 4.89 2.39
C ALA A 124 0.20 5.81 1.50
N ALA A 125 -0.96 6.23 2.03
CA ALA A 125 -1.76 7.28 1.39
C ALA A 125 -0.96 8.55 1.12
N GLY A 126 -1.38 9.23 0.06
CA GLY A 126 -0.84 10.49 -0.44
C GLY A 126 0.20 10.29 -1.54
N TYR A 127 0.63 9.04 -1.80
CA TYR A 127 1.54 8.73 -2.91
C TYR A 127 0.74 8.61 -4.21
N ASP A 128 -0.15 7.62 -4.35
CA ASP A 128 -1.14 7.56 -5.43
C ASP A 128 -2.47 8.11 -4.93
N LYS A 129 -2.67 9.42 -5.08
CA LYS A 129 -3.86 10.11 -4.54
C LYS A 129 -5.14 9.72 -5.25
N ASP A 130 -5.04 9.47 -6.55
CA ASP A 130 -6.20 9.34 -7.43
C ASP A 130 -6.36 7.91 -7.98
N GLY A 131 -5.53 6.95 -7.55
CA GLY A 131 -5.66 5.53 -7.92
C GLY A 131 -5.14 5.19 -9.32
N THR A 132 -4.25 6.02 -9.87
CA THR A 132 -3.78 5.95 -11.26
C THR A 132 -2.72 4.89 -11.53
N ALA A 133 -2.07 4.36 -10.49
CA ALA A 133 -0.90 3.49 -10.62
C ALA A 133 -0.95 2.25 -9.70
N ILE A 134 -2.13 1.86 -9.23
CA ILE A 134 -2.32 0.77 -8.26
C ILE A 134 -1.61 -0.52 -8.69
N GLY A 135 -1.91 -1.01 -9.91
CA GLY A 135 -1.33 -2.25 -10.45
C GLY A 135 0.20 -2.20 -10.53
N PRO A 136 0.80 -1.21 -11.22
CA PRO A 136 2.24 -1.02 -11.24
C PRO A 136 2.90 -0.94 -9.86
N LEU A 137 2.29 -0.22 -8.90
CA LEU A 137 2.81 -0.10 -7.54
C LEU A 137 2.81 -1.46 -6.83
N LEU A 138 1.73 -2.23 -6.92
CA LEU A 138 1.69 -3.59 -6.37
C LEU A 138 2.70 -4.53 -7.03
N ALA A 139 2.92 -4.38 -8.34
CA ALA A 139 3.94 -5.14 -9.06
C ALA A 139 5.37 -4.86 -8.54
N MET A 140 5.65 -3.68 -7.97
CA MET A 140 6.94 -3.38 -7.33
C MET A 140 7.22 -4.23 -6.07
N GLY A 141 6.22 -4.96 -5.57
CA GLY A 141 6.37 -5.87 -4.42
C GLY A 141 5.65 -5.42 -3.16
N PHE A 142 4.88 -4.32 -3.20
CA PHE A 142 4.01 -3.96 -2.09
C PHE A 142 2.96 -5.03 -1.87
N GLY A 143 2.74 -5.43 -0.62
CA GLY A 143 1.62 -6.31 -0.26
C GLY A 143 0.27 -5.59 -0.31
N PHE A 144 0.26 -4.27 -0.18
CA PHE A 144 -0.92 -3.44 -0.31
C PHE A 144 -0.58 -1.99 -0.66
N VAL A 145 -1.53 -1.28 -1.27
CA VAL A 145 -1.43 0.15 -1.62
C VAL A 145 -2.62 0.88 -1.00
N GLU A 146 -2.37 2.01 -0.35
CA GLU A 146 -3.43 2.90 0.14
C GLU A 146 -3.56 4.12 -0.78
N VAL A 147 -4.68 4.21 -1.50
CA VAL A 147 -5.04 5.36 -2.36
C VAL A 147 -5.55 6.52 -1.51
N GLY A 148 -5.42 7.76 -2.01
CA GLY A 148 -6.03 8.95 -1.40
C GLY A 148 -5.03 9.83 -0.63
N SER A 149 -5.44 10.71 0.28
CA SER A 149 -6.82 10.94 0.71
C SER A 149 -7.71 11.46 -0.41
N VAL A 150 -8.79 10.76 -0.69
CA VAL A 150 -9.82 11.13 -1.66
C VAL A 150 -10.84 12.04 -0.98
N CYS A 151 -11.19 13.14 -1.63
CA CYS A 151 -12.28 14.02 -1.23
C CYS A 151 -13.51 13.77 -2.12
N LEU A 152 -14.70 14.11 -1.61
CA LEU A 152 -15.95 13.95 -2.36
C LEU A 152 -15.89 14.77 -3.66
N GLU A 153 -15.69 16.08 -3.53
CA GLU A 153 -15.50 16.97 -4.67
C GLU A 153 -14.03 17.10 -5.06
N ALA A 154 -13.78 17.35 -6.35
CA ALA A 154 -12.46 17.69 -6.85
C ALA A 154 -11.95 18.98 -6.19
N GLN A 155 -10.67 18.99 -5.79
CA GLN A 155 -10.05 20.20 -5.24
C GLN A 155 -8.54 20.25 -5.53
N PRO A 156 -8.00 21.44 -5.85
CA PRO A 156 -6.61 21.57 -6.24
C PRO A 156 -5.62 21.44 -5.08
N GLY A 157 -6.09 21.53 -3.82
CA GLY A 157 -5.27 21.64 -2.61
C GLY A 157 -4.74 23.06 -2.36
N ASN A 158 -3.74 23.20 -1.50
CA ASN A 158 -3.09 24.48 -1.21
C ASN A 158 -2.17 24.93 -2.37
N PRO A 159 -1.90 26.25 -2.51
CA PRO A 159 -1.01 26.77 -3.56
C PRO A 159 0.41 26.19 -3.49
N SER A 160 1.04 26.02 -4.65
CA SER A 160 2.45 25.61 -4.76
C SER A 160 3.41 26.81 -4.56
N PRO A 161 4.65 26.62 -4.07
CA PRO A 161 5.25 25.35 -3.65
C PRO A 161 4.71 24.84 -2.31
N ARG A 162 4.45 23.53 -2.25
CA ARG A 162 3.77 22.87 -1.12
C ARG A 162 4.37 21.53 -0.72
N MET A 163 5.51 21.17 -1.30
CA MET A 163 6.28 20.00 -0.95
C MET A 163 7.76 20.38 -1.01
N PHE A 164 8.52 20.01 0.01
CA PHE A 164 9.90 20.42 0.21
C PHE A 164 10.70 19.19 0.64
N ARG A 165 11.78 18.90 -0.10
CA ARG A 165 12.72 17.85 0.30
C ARG A 165 13.69 18.40 1.33
N LEU A 166 13.89 17.64 2.40
CA LEU A 166 14.94 17.84 3.39
C LEU A 166 15.95 16.72 3.20
N THR A 167 16.78 16.84 2.16
CA THR A 167 17.63 15.75 1.67
C THR A 167 18.62 15.26 2.72
N GLN A 168 19.23 16.18 3.48
CA GLN A 168 20.18 15.87 4.55
C GLN A 168 19.52 15.11 5.70
N ASP A 169 18.21 15.32 5.90
CA ASP A 169 17.43 14.74 6.98
C ASP A 169 16.62 13.51 6.52
N GLU A 170 16.74 13.13 5.24
CA GLU A 170 15.93 12.07 4.60
C GLU A 170 14.42 12.23 4.88
N ALA A 171 13.97 13.49 4.81
CA ALA A 171 12.68 13.93 5.28
C ALA A 171 11.95 14.79 4.25
N ILE A 172 10.66 14.99 4.43
CA ILE A 172 9.85 15.85 3.56
C ILE A 172 8.98 16.72 4.45
N ILE A 173 8.82 17.99 4.09
CA ILE A 173 7.75 18.83 4.60
C ILE A 173 6.74 19.05 3.48
N ASN A 174 5.46 18.84 3.76
CA ASN A 174 4.40 19.12 2.78
C ASN A 174 3.20 19.81 3.41
N ARG A 175 2.53 20.61 2.58
CA ARG A 175 1.31 21.33 2.88
C ARG A 175 0.28 21.17 1.77
N TYR A 176 0.07 19.95 1.28
CA TYR A 176 -0.82 19.70 0.13
C TYR A 176 -2.27 20.14 0.35
N GLY A 177 -2.84 19.91 1.53
CA GLY A 177 -4.23 20.25 1.82
C GLY A 177 -5.25 19.45 0.99
N PHE A 178 -5.07 18.13 0.93
CA PHE A 178 -5.94 17.19 0.20
C PHE A 178 -6.24 17.59 -1.26
N ASN A 179 -5.23 17.84 -2.09
CA ASN A 179 -5.46 17.82 -3.53
C ASN A 179 -5.97 16.43 -3.96
N SER A 180 -7.08 16.42 -4.71
CA SER A 180 -7.88 15.24 -5.08
C SER A 180 -8.63 15.52 -6.39
N MET A 181 -8.73 14.54 -7.29
CA MET A 181 -9.58 14.62 -8.49
C MET A 181 -11.08 14.45 -8.19
N GLY A 182 -11.44 14.14 -6.95
CA GLY A 182 -12.83 13.91 -6.52
C GLY A 182 -13.18 12.43 -6.51
N ALA A 183 -14.29 12.08 -5.86
CA ALA A 183 -14.69 10.68 -5.69
C ALA A 183 -15.01 10.01 -7.02
N ASP A 184 -15.72 10.70 -7.92
CA ASP A 184 -16.13 10.16 -9.23
C ASP A 184 -14.93 9.69 -10.07
N ALA A 185 -13.92 10.56 -10.23
CA ALA A 185 -12.73 10.21 -11.01
C ALA A 185 -11.94 9.06 -10.39
N VAL A 186 -11.87 9.00 -9.05
CA VAL A 186 -11.18 7.91 -8.35
C VAL A 186 -11.98 6.61 -8.46
N GLU A 187 -13.31 6.69 -8.41
CA GLU A 187 -14.19 5.54 -8.62
C GLU A 187 -13.96 4.92 -10.01
N ASP A 188 -13.85 5.74 -11.05
CA ASP A 188 -13.57 5.27 -12.42
C ASP A 188 -12.21 4.54 -12.52
N HIS A 189 -11.14 5.09 -11.95
CA HIS A 189 -9.84 4.41 -11.92
C HIS A 189 -9.88 3.09 -11.12
N LEU A 190 -10.65 3.05 -10.02
CA LEU A 190 -10.83 1.84 -9.23
C LEU A 190 -11.62 0.77 -9.99
N LYS A 191 -12.69 1.15 -10.70
CA LYS A 191 -13.45 0.26 -11.59
C LYS A 191 -12.55 -0.33 -12.67
N GLU A 192 -11.76 0.50 -13.33
CA GLU A 192 -10.80 0.06 -14.35
C GLU A 192 -9.81 -0.96 -13.77
N TYR A 193 -9.19 -0.62 -12.64
CA TYR A 193 -8.27 -1.51 -11.95
C TYR A 193 -8.92 -2.85 -11.58
N ARG A 194 -10.10 -2.85 -10.95
CA ARG A 194 -10.80 -4.08 -10.54
C ARG A 194 -11.23 -4.93 -11.74
N SER A 195 -11.68 -4.30 -12.83
CA SER A 195 -12.01 -4.99 -14.08
C SER A 195 -10.79 -5.66 -14.71
N SER A 196 -9.62 -5.02 -14.65
CA SER A 196 -8.35 -5.59 -15.13
C SER A 196 -7.92 -6.84 -14.34
N GLN A 197 -8.26 -6.92 -13.04
CA GLN A 197 -8.00 -8.12 -12.23
C GLN A 197 -8.92 -9.29 -12.62
N SER A 198 -10.20 -9.03 -12.84
CA SER A 198 -11.19 -10.05 -13.22
C SER A 198 -10.89 -10.67 -14.59
N THR A 199 -10.52 -9.85 -15.58
CA THR A 199 -10.17 -10.31 -16.93
C THR A 199 -8.90 -11.17 -16.94
N ALA A 200 -7.88 -10.81 -16.14
CA ALA A 200 -6.67 -11.62 -15.96
C ALA A 200 -6.97 -12.99 -15.31
N ALA A 201 -7.90 -13.05 -14.35
CA ALA A 201 -8.32 -14.30 -13.72
C ALA A 201 -9.06 -15.23 -14.68
N VAL A 202 -9.94 -14.70 -15.54
CA VAL A 202 -10.68 -15.49 -16.55
C VAL A 202 -9.75 -16.02 -17.65
N ALA A 203 -8.82 -15.19 -18.15
CA ALA A 203 -7.87 -15.59 -19.19
C ALA A 203 -6.92 -16.73 -18.76
N THR A 204 -6.62 -16.84 -17.46
CA THR A 204 -5.80 -17.93 -16.91
C THR A 204 -6.53 -19.29 -16.95
N THR A 205 -7.87 -19.28 -17.06
CA THR A 205 -8.71 -20.49 -17.03
C THR A 205 -9.00 -21.05 -18.43
N THR A 206 -8.82 -20.25 -19.48
CA THR A 206 -9.16 -20.63 -20.87
C THR A 206 -7.92 -20.60 -21.76
N THR A 207 -7.07 -21.62 -21.67
CA THR A 207 -5.95 -21.80 -22.60
C THR A 207 -6.36 -22.71 -23.76
N THR A 208 -6.83 -22.12 -24.86
CA THR A 208 -6.78 -22.74 -26.19
C THR A 208 -5.55 -22.21 -26.93
N SER A 209 -4.67 -23.13 -27.28
CA SER A 209 -3.35 -22.89 -27.89
C SER A 209 -3.45 -22.47 -29.36
N GLY A 210 -2.93 -21.29 -29.70
CA GLY A 210 -2.55 -20.91 -31.05
C GLY A 210 -1.27 -20.05 -31.02
N PRO A 211 -0.25 -20.34 -31.85
CA PRO A 211 1.02 -19.62 -31.78
C PRO A 211 0.89 -18.27 -32.49
N VAL A 212 0.81 -17.19 -31.72
CA VAL A 212 1.10 -15.83 -32.22
C VAL A 212 2.60 -15.60 -32.06
N SER A 213 3.29 -15.20 -33.13
CA SER A 213 4.74 -15.02 -33.10
C SER A 213 5.13 -13.95 -32.07
N TRP A 214 6.22 -14.23 -31.34
CA TRP A 214 6.68 -13.42 -30.21
C TRP A 214 7.09 -11.99 -30.62
N GLU A 215 7.54 -11.81 -31.87
CA GLU A 215 7.93 -10.52 -32.45
C GLU A 215 6.75 -9.54 -32.51
N GLN A 216 5.55 -10.04 -32.84
CA GLN A 216 4.33 -9.23 -32.89
C GLN A 216 3.89 -8.76 -31.50
N LYS A 217 4.04 -9.60 -30.46
CA LYS A 217 3.71 -9.22 -29.08
C LYS A 217 4.66 -8.16 -28.52
N LEU A 218 5.94 -8.25 -28.86
CA LEU A 218 6.98 -7.31 -28.41
C LEU A 218 6.79 -5.92 -29.03
N LEU A 219 6.58 -5.86 -30.36
CA LEU A 219 6.35 -4.59 -31.07
C LEU A 219 5.05 -3.91 -30.63
N HIS A 220 4.00 -4.68 -30.33
CA HIS A 220 2.73 -4.13 -29.84
C HIS A 220 2.85 -3.56 -28.41
N SER A 221 3.61 -4.21 -27.53
CA SER A 221 3.86 -3.74 -26.15
C SER A 221 4.74 -2.49 -26.10
N LEU A 222 5.77 -2.43 -26.95
CA LEU A 222 6.63 -1.25 -27.07
C LEU A 222 5.88 -0.09 -27.71
N TRP A 223 5.11 -0.33 -28.78
CA TRP A 223 4.34 0.72 -29.46
C TRP A 223 3.26 1.31 -28.54
N SER A 224 2.52 0.51 -27.77
CA SER A 224 1.50 1.03 -26.85
C SER A 224 2.10 1.89 -25.72
N ARG A 225 3.28 1.50 -25.20
CA ARG A 225 4.01 2.25 -24.17
C ARG A 225 4.62 3.56 -24.69
N VAL A 226 5.05 3.59 -25.95
CA VAL A 226 5.59 4.80 -26.60
C VAL A 226 4.47 5.75 -27.02
N SER A 227 3.34 5.22 -27.48
CA SER A 227 2.17 6.02 -27.89
C SER A 227 1.56 6.82 -26.75
N ALA A 228 1.59 6.29 -25.52
CA ALA A 228 1.15 6.97 -24.31
C ALA A 228 2.03 8.18 -23.88
N LEU A 229 3.19 8.37 -24.52
CA LEU A 229 4.14 9.47 -24.23
C LEU A 229 4.05 10.62 -25.24
N LEU A 230 3.23 10.49 -26.29
CA LEU A 230 2.99 11.55 -27.27
C LEU A 230 1.79 12.42 -26.86
N PRO A 231 1.85 13.76 -27.00
CA PRO A 231 0.70 14.61 -26.74
C PRO A 231 -0.35 14.39 -27.84
N VAL A 232 -1.60 14.08 -27.45
CA VAL A 232 -2.73 14.04 -28.37
C VAL A 232 -3.37 15.43 -28.41
N GLU A 233 -3.23 16.13 -29.53
CA GLU A 233 -4.11 17.25 -29.88
C GLU A 233 -5.31 16.73 -30.68
N GLY A 234 -6.51 16.95 -30.16
CA GLY A 234 -7.74 17.13 -30.94
C GLY A 234 -8.43 15.91 -31.57
N ALA A 235 -9.74 15.85 -31.31
CA ALA A 235 -10.83 15.20 -32.06
C ALA A 235 -11.12 13.70 -31.85
N ASP A 236 -12.28 13.47 -31.23
CA ASP A 236 -13.36 12.51 -31.52
C ASP A 236 -13.07 11.16 -32.19
N GLY A 237 -13.66 10.12 -31.58
CA GLY A 237 -14.24 9.00 -32.34
C GLY A 237 -13.55 7.64 -32.17
N ASN A 238 -14.10 6.86 -31.24
CA ASN A 238 -14.28 5.40 -31.32
C ASN A 238 -13.16 4.54 -31.97
N ALA A 239 -12.34 3.88 -31.13
CA ALA A 239 -11.60 2.70 -31.55
C ALA A 239 -11.46 1.69 -30.39
N ASN A 240 -12.37 0.71 -30.36
CA ASN A 240 -12.22 -0.53 -29.64
C ASN A 240 -10.95 -1.25 -30.12
N THR A 241 -9.88 -1.25 -29.33
CA THR A 241 -8.73 -2.14 -29.52
C THR A 241 -8.33 -2.75 -28.18
N SER A 242 -8.87 -3.94 -27.93
CA SER A 242 -8.48 -4.81 -26.83
C SER A 242 -7.04 -5.29 -27.02
N SER A 243 -6.13 -4.83 -26.17
CA SER A 243 -4.76 -5.36 -26.10
C SER A 243 -4.57 -6.12 -24.79
N SER A 244 -4.40 -7.43 -24.92
CA SER A 244 -4.09 -8.35 -23.82
C SER A 244 -2.62 -8.22 -23.42
N SER A 245 -2.34 -7.32 -22.47
CA SER A 245 -1.08 -7.39 -21.72
C SER A 245 -1.15 -8.57 -20.75
N SER A 246 -0.19 -9.49 -20.81
CA SER A 246 0.00 -10.53 -19.81
C SER A 246 0.46 -9.89 -18.49
N SER A 247 -0.47 -9.33 -17.72
CA SER A 247 -0.24 -8.93 -16.34
C SER A 247 -0.25 -10.20 -15.49
N SER A 248 0.89 -10.55 -14.91
CA SER A 248 0.85 -11.41 -13.73
C SER A 248 0.04 -10.63 -12.69
N SER A 249 -1.18 -11.09 -12.39
CA SER A 249 -2.08 -10.46 -11.44
C SER A 249 -1.38 -10.31 -10.08
N SER A 250 -0.79 -9.15 -9.80
CA SER A 250 -0.15 -8.89 -8.52
C SER A 250 -1.24 -8.85 -7.44
N SER A 251 -1.24 -9.85 -6.57
CA SER A 251 -2.30 -10.19 -5.61
C SER A 251 -2.29 -9.32 -4.34
N GLY A 252 -2.10 -8.01 -4.49
CA GLY A 252 -2.07 -7.08 -3.36
C GLY A 252 -3.42 -6.43 -3.07
N LEU A 253 -3.56 -5.91 -1.86
CA LEU A 253 -4.79 -5.28 -1.39
C LEU A 253 -4.77 -3.77 -1.63
N VAL A 254 -5.95 -3.18 -1.81
CA VAL A 254 -6.16 -1.74 -2.02
C VAL A 254 -6.94 -1.15 -0.85
N GLY A 255 -6.27 -0.32 -0.06
CA GLY A 255 -6.93 0.57 0.90
C GLY A 255 -7.37 1.86 0.24
N ILE A 256 -8.46 2.45 0.71
CA ILE A 256 -8.87 3.80 0.28
C ILE A 256 -8.92 4.72 1.49
N ASN A 257 -8.07 5.75 1.45
CA ASN A 257 -8.00 6.79 2.45
C ASN A 257 -8.96 7.92 2.09
N LEU A 258 -9.85 8.27 3.01
CA LEU A 258 -10.92 9.23 2.82
C LEU A 258 -10.58 10.52 3.55
N GLY A 259 -10.88 11.66 2.94
CA GLY A 259 -10.70 12.98 3.55
C GLY A 259 -11.87 13.89 3.24
N LYS A 260 -12.21 14.78 4.19
CA LYS A 260 -13.22 15.82 3.95
C LYS A 260 -12.74 16.83 2.90
N ASN A 261 -13.66 17.46 2.18
CA ASN A 261 -13.33 18.63 1.37
C ASN A 261 -12.86 19.79 2.26
N LYS A 262 -11.96 20.64 1.74
CA LYS A 262 -11.35 21.73 2.52
C LYS A 262 -12.41 22.71 3.05
N THR A 263 -13.41 23.01 2.22
CA THR A 263 -14.52 23.93 2.50
C THR A 263 -15.71 23.26 3.21
N SER A 264 -15.71 21.93 3.35
CA SER A 264 -16.83 21.23 3.98
C SER A 264 -16.93 21.57 5.46
N THR A 265 -18.15 21.95 5.86
CA THR A 265 -18.59 22.19 7.23
C THR A 265 -19.28 20.98 7.85
N THR A 266 -19.51 19.91 7.06
CA THR A 266 -20.15 18.66 7.51
C THR A 266 -19.21 17.46 7.26
N PRO A 267 -18.07 17.34 8.00
CA PRO A 267 -17.09 16.29 7.74
C PRO A 267 -17.67 14.88 7.77
N LEU A 268 -18.61 14.61 8.66
CA LEU A 268 -19.26 13.29 8.75
C LEU A 268 -19.99 12.93 7.45
N GLU A 269 -20.75 13.86 6.87
CA GLU A 269 -21.49 13.62 5.63
C GLU A 269 -20.54 13.33 4.46
N ASP A 270 -19.41 14.06 4.37
CA ASP A 270 -18.36 13.78 3.37
C ASP A 270 -17.88 12.33 3.48
N TYR A 271 -17.53 11.88 4.69
CA TYR A 271 -17.06 10.51 4.91
C TYR A 271 -18.14 9.48 4.62
N GLN A 272 -19.38 9.69 5.02
CA GLN A 272 -20.47 8.77 4.76
C GLN A 272 -20.71 8.59 3.24
N LYS A 273 -20.72 9.69 2.49
CA LYS A 273 -20.86 9.64 1.02
C LYS A 273 -19.69 8.90 0.37
N LEU A 274 -18.46 9.22 0.79
CA LEU A 274 -17.25 8.54 0.31
C LEU A 274 -17.23 7.03 0.62
N ILE A 275 -17.68 6.63 1.82
CA ILE A 275 -17.80 5.21 2.21
C ILE A 275 -18.78 4.49 1.28
N LEU A 276 -19.95 5.08 1.06
CA LEU A 276 -20.98 4.49 0.20
C LEU A 276 -20.53 4.37 -1.26
N GLN A 277 -19.80 5.36 -1.77
CA GLN A 277 -19.37 5.41 -3.16
C GLN A 277 -18.13 4.54 -3.44
N LEU A 278 -17.09 4.64 -2.61
CA LEU A 278 -15.80 3.99 -2.87
C LEU A 278 -15.64 2.64 -2.16
N GLY A 279 -16.46 2.38 -1.13
CA GLY A 279 -16.45 1.14 -0.36
C GLY A 279 -16.54 -0.15 -1.18
N PRO A 280 -17.36 -0.26 -2.25
CA PRO A 280 -17.41 -1.45 -3.11
C PRO A 280 -16.05 -1.88 -3.69
N TYR A 281 -15.14 -0.92 -3.91
CA TYR A 281 -13.85 -1.18 -4.53
C TYR A 281 -12.71 -1.35 -3.52
N ALA A 282 -12.93 -1.03 -2.25
CA ALA A 282 -11.92 -1.05 -1.19
C ALA A 282 -11.73 -2.45 -0.58
N ASP A 283 -10.50 -2.83 -0.26
CA ASP A 283 -10.22 -3.97 0.63
C ASP A 283 -10.29 -3.57 2.11
N TYR A 284 -10.02 -2.29 2.40
CA TYR A 284 -10.24 -1.61 3.69
C TYR A 284 -10.40 -0.09 3.46
N LEU A 285 -11.11 0.60 4.34
CA LEU A 285 -11.32 2.06 4.29
C LEU A 285 -10.59 2.74 5.45
N VAL A 286 -10.11 3.97 5.23
CA VAL A 286 -9.42 4.75 6.27
C VAL A 286 -10.03 6.14 6.38
N VAL A 287 -10.61 6.48 7.54
CA VAL A 287 -11.06 7.83 7.87
C VAL A 287 -9.86 8.67 8.32
N ASN A 288 -9.49 9.70 7.55
CA ASN A 288 -8.33 10.52 7.86
C ASN A 288 -8.66 11.78 8.66
N VAL A 289 -8.42 11.72 9.98
CA VAL A 289 -8.64 12.83 10.92
C VAL A 289 -7.34 13.54 11.34
N SER A 290 -6.22 13.30 10.64
CA SER A 290 -4.88 13.62 11.17
C SER A 290 -4.02 14.55 10.32
N CYS A 291 -4.50 14.95 9.13
CA CYS A 291 -3.76 15.84 8.24
C CYS A 291 -3.58 17.24 8.87
N PRO A 292 -2.33 17.74 9.06
CA PRO A 292 -2.09 19.08 9.59
C PRO A 292 -2.44 20.21 8.62
N ASN A 293 -2.70 19.88 7.36
CA ASN A 293 -2.82 20.85 6.28
C ASN A 293 -4.29 21.21 5.95
N ILE A 294 -5.23 20.67 6.73
CA ILE A 294 -6.65 20.99 6.68
C ILE A 294 -7.04 21.58 8.03
N SER A 295 -7.52 22.83 8.02
CA SER A 295 -7.91 23.54 9.23
C SER A 295 -9.00 22.78 10.00
N GLY A 296 -8.86 22.71 11.33
CA GLY A 296 -9.81 22.07 12.24
C GLY A 296 -9.95 20.55 12.12
N LEU A 297 -9.24 19.89 11.17
CA LEU A 297 -9.40 18.46 10.96
C LEU A 297 -8.92 17.64 12.17
N ARG A 298 -7.81 18.05 12.78
CA ARG A 298 -7.22 17.34 13.92
C ARG A 298 -8.06 17.42 15.19
N ASP A 299 -8.96 18.40 15.28
CA ASP A 299 -9.88 18.58 16.41
C ASP A 299 -10.91 17.42 16.47
N LEU A 300 -11.15 16.74 15.33
CA LEU A 300 -11.95 15.53 15.24
C LEU A 300 -11.35 14.33 16.00
N GLN A 301 -10.11 14.42 16.48
CA GLN A 301 -9.48 13.39 17.30
C GLN A 301 -9.83 13.52 18.80
N SER A 302 -10.53 14.58 19.21
CA SER A 302 -11.09 14.66 20.57
C SER A 302 -12.09 13.54 20.81
N THR A 303 -12.12 12.99 22.04
CA THR A 303 -12.88 11.80 22.43
C THR A 303 -14.33 11.79 21.93
N SER A 304 -15.09 12.86 22.18
CA SER A 304 -16.50 12.97 21.81
C SER A 304 -16.70 13.10 20.29
N SER A 305 -15.91 13.94 19.64
CA SER A 305 -15.97 14.16 18.19
C SER A 305 -15.61 12.89 17.43
N LEU A 306 -14.56 12.20 17.88
CA LEU A 306 -14.08 10.96 17.27
C LEU A 306 -15.12 9.84 17.42
N GLU A 307 -15.71 9.68 18.61
CA GLU A 307 -16.76 8.68 18.83
C GLU A 307 -17.97 8.91 17.90
N GLY A 308 -18.47 10.15 17.82
CA GLY A 308 -19.60 10.49 16.96
C GLY A 308 -19.28 10.29 15.47
N LEU A 309 -18.10 10.73 15.03
CA LEU A 309 -17.66 10.58 13.64
C LEU A 309 -17.57 9.09 13.23
N LEU A 310 -16.92 8.27 14.04
CA LEU A 310 -16.70 6.86 13.71
C LEU A 310 -18.00 6.05 13.74
N LYS A 311 -18.92 6.34 14.68
CA LYS A 311 -20.26 5.73 14.69
C LYS A 311 -21.04 6.05 13.41
N GLY A 312 -21.07 7.32 12.99
CA GLY A 312 -21.73 7.69 11.74
C GLY A 312 -21.06 7.08 10.50
N CYS A 313 -19.74 6.86 10.51
CA CYS A 313 -19.06 6.13 9.45
C CYS A 313 -19.40 4.63 9.45
N GLN A 314 -19.54 4.00 10.62
CA GLN A 314 -20.01 2.62 10.75
C GLN A 314 -21.46 2.47 10.26
N GLU A 315 -22.33 3.44 10.49
CA GLU A 315 -23.69 3.47 9.93
C GLU A 315 -23.66 3.44 8.40
N ALA A 316 -22.78 4.22 7.76
CA ALA A 316 -22.60 4.16 6.31
C ALA A 316 -22.04 2.81 5.83
N CYS A 317 -21.15 2.17 6.61
CA CYS A 317 -20.67 0.83 6.30
C CYS A 317 -21.79 -0.22 6.39
N SER A 318 -22.70 -0.10 7.36
CA SER A 318 -23.88 -0.96 7.49
C SER A 318 -24.84 -0.76 6.31
N GLN A 319 -25.11 0.49 5.93
CA GLN A 319 -25.92 0.79 4.74
C GLN A 319 -25.30 0.23 3.46
N LEU A 320 -23.98 0.31 3.32
CA LEU A 320 -23.27 -0.31 2.20
C LEU A 320 -23.43 -1.84 2.21
N ALA A 321 -23.35 -2.47 3.38
CA ALA A 321 -23.57 -3.92 3.52
C ALA A 321 -24.96 -4.35 3.04
N ASP A 322 -25.99 -3.58 3.41
CA ASP A 322 -27.37 -3.84 2.99
C ASP A 322 -27.52 -3.74 1.47
N LYS A 323 -26.93 -2.71 0.83
CA LYS A 323 -26.90 -2.57 -0.63
C LYS A 323 -26.22 -3.74 -1.33
N ILE A 324 -25.02 -4.11 -0.87
CA ILE A 324 -24.28 -5.27 -1.41
C ILE A 324 -25.09 -6.56 -1.32
N ASN A 325 -25.84 -6.75 -0.23
CA ASN A 325 -26.68 -7.94 -0.06
C ASN A 325 -27.88 -7.97 -1.01
N VAL A 326 -28.47 -6.82 -1.33
CA VAL A 326 -29.59 -6.71 -2.30
C VAL A 326 -29.10 -6.96 -3.72
N ASP A 327 -28.00 -6.32 -4.15
CA ASP A 327 -27.49 -6.42 -5.52
C ASP A 327 -27.04 -7.85 -5.89
N ASN A 328 -26.69 -8.69 -4.92
CA ASN A 328 -26.38 -10.10 -5.18
C ASN A 328 -27.58 -10.94 -5.67
N ASN A 329 -28.82 -10.44 -5.53
CA ASN A 329 -30.01 -11.08 -6.08
C ASN A 329 -30.32 -10.62 -7.52
N ASP A 330 -29.85 -9.43 -7.92
CA ASP A 330 -30.02 -8.85 -9.25
C ASP A 330 -28.66 -8.84 -9.97
N ASN A 331 -28.40 -9.89 -10.74
CA ASN A 331 -27.12 -10.30 -11.31
C ASN A 331 -26.53 -9.36 -12.41
N THR A 332 -26.48 -8.05 -12.20
CA THR A 332 -26.17 -7.06 -13.25
C THR A 332 -24.77 -6.45 -13.22
N ASP A 333 -24.06 -6.40 -12.08
CA ASP A 333 -22.68 -5.86 -12.01
C ASP A 333 -21.66 -6.84 -11.37
N ALA A 334 -21.04 -7.66 -12.21
CA ALA A 334 -20.12 -8.73 -11.81
C ALA A 334 -18.79 -8.27 -11.17
N ILE A 335 -18.47 -6.97 -11.18
CA ILE A 335 -17.20 -6.43 -10.65
C ILE A 335 -17.31 -6.11 -9.14
N ALA A 336 -18.49 -5.69 -8.67
CA ALA A 336 -18.77 -5.45 -7.24
C ALA A 336 -19.09 -6.75 -6.47
N SER A 337 -19.58 -7.79 -7.16
CA SER A 337 -20.15 -9.01 -6.58
C SER A 337 -19.16 -9.98 -5.93
N THR A 338 -17.85 -9.71 -5.96
CA THR A 338 -16.85 -10.61 -5.34
C THR A 338 -16.67 -10.37 -3.83
N LYS A 339 -17.12 -9.24 -3.29
CA LYS A 339 -17.00 -8.90 -1.86
C LYS A 339 -18.36 -8.93 -1.17
N ARG A 340 -18.63 -10.03 -0.46
CA ARG A 340 -19.88 -10.27 0.26
C ARG A 340 -20.10 -9.40 1.51
N GLN A 341 -19.20 -8.48 1.85
CA GLN A 341 -19.20 -7.74 3.12
C GLN A 341 -18.57 -6.36 2.94
N PRO A 342 -18.99 -5.36 3.76
CA PRO A 342 -18.38 -4.05 3.75
C PRO A 342 -16.89 -4.15 4.11
N PRO A 343 -16.04 -3.28 3.55
CA PRO A 343 -14.62 -3.24 3.90
C PRO A 343 -14.43 -2.86 5.37
N PRO A 344 -13.41 -3.41 6.06
CA PRO A 344 -13.00 -2.99 7.40
C PRO A 344 -12.75 -1.48 7.45
N LEU A 345 -13.26 -0.82 8.48
CA LEU A 345 -13.14 0.62 8.69
C LEU A 345 -12.00 0.93 9.67
N LEU A 346 -11.04 1.72 9.23
CA LEU A 346 -9.88 2.15 10.00
C LEU A 346 -9.91 3.67 10.23
N VAL A 347 -9.14 4.15 11.20
CA VAL A 347 -8.89 5.58 11.43
C VAL A 347 -7.40 5.90 11.35
N LYS A 348 -7.04 7.04 10.74
CA LYS A 348 -5.64 7.51 10.68
C LYS A 348 -5.36 8.62 11.66
N LEU A 349 -4.41 8.41 12.58
CA LEU A 349 -4.12 9.29 13.71
C LEU A 349 -2.85 10.13 13.53
N SER A 350 -2.82 11.28 14.21
CA SER A 350 -1.69 12.21 14.25
C SER A 350 -0.58 11.69 15.17
N PRO A 351 0.71 11.95 14.87
CA PRO A 351 1.81 11.72 15.82
C PRO A 351 1.84 12.78 16.93
N ASP A 352 1.18 13.93 16.70
CA ASP A 352 1.18 15.11 17.56
C ASP A 352 0.08 15.02 18.63
N LEU A 353 0.01 13.88 19.31
CA LEU A 353 -0.86 13.59 20.44
C LEU A 353 0.03 13.25 21.63
N THR A 354 -0.40 13.52 22.85
CA THR A 354 0.25 13.03 24.07
C THR A 354 -0.12 11.57 24.32
N ASP A 355 0.62 10.88 25.18
CA ASP A 355 0.33 9.47 25.48
C ASP A 355 -1.01 9.31 26.23
N SER A 356 -1.41 10.32 27.02
CA SER A 356 -2.74 10.38 27.65
C SER A 356 -3.86 10.53 26.60
N GLU A 357 -3.68 11.38 25.60
CA GLU A 357 -4.66 11.51 24.51
C GLU A 357 -4.73 10.22 23.68
N LEU A 358 -3.61 9.52 23.48
CA LEU A 358 -3.60 8.21 22.81
C LEU A 358 -4.32 7.13 23.64
N GLU A 359 -4.23 7.17 24.97
CA GLU A 359 -5.00 6.31 25.87
C GLU A 359 -6.51 6.56 25.74
N ASP A 360 -6.93 7.82 25.82
CA ASP A 360 -8.33 8.22 25.69
C ASP A 360 -8.89 7.82 24.31
N ILE A 361 -8.12 8.04 23.25
CA ILE A 361 -8.47 7.61 21.89
C ILE A 361 -8.58 6.09 21.84
N ALA A 362 -7.61 5.33 22.38
CA ALA A 362 -7.67 3.87 22.38
C ALA A 362 -8.95 3.35 23.06
N ALA A 363 -9.37 3.98 24.17
CA ALA A 363 -10.63 3.65 24.84
C ALA A 363 -11.86 3.90 23.94
N VAL A 364 -11.89 5.02 23.21
CA VAL A 364 -12.95 5.31 22.22
C VAL A 364 -12.97 4.27 21.11
N LEU A 365 -11.80 3.95 20.53
CA LEU A 365 -11.69 3.00 19.43
C LEU A 365 -12.16 1.60 19.83
N MET A 366 -11.81 1.16 21.05
CA MET A 366 -12.30 -0.09 21.62
C MET A 366 -13.81 -0.06 21.88
N LYS A 367 -14.35 1.05 22.38
CA LYS A 367 -15.79 1.24 22.63
C LYS A 367 -16.61 1.23 21.33
N VAL A 368 -16.12 1.89 20.29
CA VAL A 368 -16.74 1.94 18.97
C VAL A 368 -16.59 0.60 18.23
N GLY A 369 -15.53 -0.16 18.52
CA GLY A 369 -15.25 -1.40 17.81
C GLY A 369 -14.75 -1.16 16.39
N ILE A 370 -13.84 -0.19 16.21
CA ILE A 370 -13.18 0.07 14.92
C ILE A 370 -12.34 -1.14 14.50
N ASP A 371 -12.20 -1.37 13.19
CA ASP A 371 -11.52 -2.57 12.68
C ASP A 371 -9.99 -2.44 12.63
N GLY A 372 -9.45 -1.23 12.72
CA GLY A 372 -8.01 -1.01 12.76
C GLY A 372 -7.59 0.45 12.85
N ILE A 373 -6.29 0.67 12.99
CA ILE A 373 -5.69 1.99 13.16
C ILE A 373 -4.54 2.16 12.18
N VAL A 374 -4.44 3.32 11.53
CA VAL A 374 -3.26 3.73 10.78
C VAL A 374 -2.52 4.80 11.58
N VAL A 375 -1.26 4.54 11.93
CA VAL A 375 -0.49 5.46 12.80
C VAL A 375 0.98 5.49 12.37
N THR A 376 1.56 6.63 11.97
CA THR A 376 1.05 8.00 12.11
C THR A 376 0.90 8.73 10.76
N ASN A 377 0.16 9.84 10.77
CA ASN A 377 0.31 10.89 9.77
C ASN A 377 1.60 11.70 10.00
N THR A 378 1.81 12.76 9.24
CA THR A 378 2.97 13.67 9.39
C THR A 378 2.89 14.52 10.66
N THR A 379 4.03 14.97 11.20
CA THR A 379 4.12 15.80 12.41
C THR A 379 4.26 17.29 12.11
N THR A 380 3.66 18.16 12.90
CA THR A 380 3.95 19.61 12.88
C THR A 380 5.17 19.97 13.71
N SER A 381 5.64 19.06 14.56
CA SER A 381 6.86 19.26 15.35
C SER A 381 8.09 19.40 14.45
N ARG A 382 9.08 20.14 14.95
CA ARG A 382 10.39 20.32 14.31
C ARG A 382 11.47 19.92 15.30
N PRO A 383 11.92 18.64 15.27
CA PRO A 383 12.95 18.17 16.16
C PRO A 383 14.22 19.02 16.08
N THR A 384 14.89 19.17 17.21
CA THR A 384 16.23 19.76 17.25
C THR A 384 17.18 18.87 16.43
N GLY A 385 18.01 19.49 15.59
CA GLY A 385 18.96 18.76 14.74
C GLY A 385 18.60 18.66 13.25
N LEU A 386 17.44 19.16 12.81
CA LEU A 386 17.16 19.30 11.37
C LEU A 386 18.20 20.23 10.71
N VAL A 387 18.81 19.73 9.64
CA VAL A 387 19.93 20.39 8.94
C VAL A 387 19.45 21.17 7.72
N SER A 388 18.49 20.62 6.96
CA SER A 388 18.06 21.20 5.69
C SER A 388 17.61 22.67 5.82
N PRO A 389 17.91 23.52 4.81
CA PRO A 389 17.40 24.90 4.79
C PRO A 389 15.86 24.96 4.78
N ASN A 390 15.20 23.91 4.27
CA ASN A 390 13.74 23.84 4.22
C ASN A 390 13.08 23.49 5.57
N LYS A 391 13.84 23.33 6.66
CA LYS A 391 13.30 22.93 7.98
C LYS A 391 12.25 23.88 8.55
N ALA A 392 12.31 25.16 8.17
CA ALA A 392 11.37 26.20 8.59
C ALA A 392 10.06 26.22 7.79
N GLU A 393 9.93 25.38 6.75
CA GLU A 393 8.73 25.31 5.93
C GLU A 393 7.50 24.88 6.74
N GLN A 394 6.35 25.48 6.42
CA GLN A 394 5.08 25.14 7.03
C GLN A 394 4.50 23.82 6.50
N GLY A 395 3.76 23.12 7.36
CA GLY A 395 3.09 21.86 7.05
C GLY A 395 3.63 20.67 7.83
N GLY A 396 3.27 19.47 7.37
CA GLY A 396 3.63 18.21 8.01
C GLY A 396 5.01 17.71 7.60
N LEU A 397 5.87 17.44 8.58
CA LEU A 397 7.15 16.75 8.47
C LEU A 397 6.96 15.23 8.46
N SER A 398 7.65 14.55 7.55
CA SER A 398 7.71 13.09 7.41
C SER A 398 9.14 12.60 7.18
N GLY A 399 9.32 11.30 7.09
CA GLY A 399 10.63 10.67 6.88
C GLY A 399 11.37 10.37 8.17
N LYS A 400 12.68 10.22 8.10
CA LYS A 400 13.52 9.73 9.21
C LYS A 400 13.28 10.41 10.56
N PRO A 401 13.12 11.75 10.67
CA PRO A 401 12.90 12.41 11.96
C PRO A 401 11.60 12.00 12.66
N LEU A 402 10.64 11.43 11.93
CA LEU A 402 9.36 10.97 12.48
C LEU A 402 9.42 9.52 12.99
N LYS A 403 10.50 8.78 12.70
CA LYS A 403 10.61 7.35 13.01
C LYS A 403 10.31 7.06 14.48
N GLU A 404 11.03 7.70 15.39
CA GLU A 404 10.94 7.42 16.82
C GLU A 404 9.55 7.71 17.37
N ARG A 405 9.02 8.94 17.15
CA ARG A 405 7.68 9.29 17.62
C ARG A 405 6.61 8.37 17.05
N SER A 406 6.68 8.05 15.76
CA SER A 406 5.67 7.19 15.14
C SER A 406 5.72 5.74 15.64
N THR A 407 6.91 5.21 15.94
CA THR A 407 7.04 3.90 16.58
C THR A 407 6.53 3.93 18.01
N GLU A 408 6.74 5.03 18.74
CA GLU A 408 6.19 5.18 20.09
C GLU A 408 4.66 5.23 20.11
N CYS A 409 4.03 5.95 19.18
CA CYS A 409 2.57 5.92 19.04
C CYS A 409 2.03 4.49 18.81
N ILE A 410 2.77 3.65 18.06
CA ILE A 410 2.41 2.24 17.87
C ILE A 410 2.47 1.49 19.20
N ARG A 411 3.55 1.65 19.99
CA ARG A 411 3.69 0.99 21.31
C ARG A 411 2.55 1.37 22.24
N VAL A 412 2.29 2.67 22.37
CA VAL A 412 1.26 3.21 23.26
C VAL A 412 -0.13 2.66 22.88
N LEU A 413 -0.51 2.77 21.60
CA LEU A 413 -1.80 2.28 21.13
C LEU A 413 -1.91 0.75 21.22
N TYR A 414 -0.86 0.01 20.91
CA TYR A 414 -0.88 -1.46 21.02
C TYR A 414 -1.12 -1.89 22.47
N ARG A 415 -0.44 -1.24 23.43
CA ARG A 415 -0.63 -1.48 24.86
C ARG A 415 -2.06 -1.20 25.30
N PHE A 416 -2.59 -0.01 25.00
CA PHE A 416 -3.93 0.40 25.46
C PHE A 416 -5.07 -0.33 24.77
N THR A 417 -4.88 -0.76 23.51
CA THR A 417 -5.81 -1.65 22.81
C THR A 417 -5.58 -3.13 23.13
N LYS A 418 -4.60 -3.46 24.00
CA LYS A 418 -4.24 -4.84 24.36
C LYS A 418 -3.96 -5.74 23.15
N GLY A 419 -3.45 -5.15 22.06
CA GLY A 419 -3.21 -5.81 20.79
C GLY A 419 -4.45 -6.39 20.10
N THR A 420 -5.67 -5.98 20.47
CA THR A 420 -6.91 -6.50 19.86
C THR A 420 -7.35 -5.73 18.62
N ILE A 421 -6.86 -4.50 18.44
CA ILE A 421 -7.11 -3.70 17.23
C ILE A 421 -5.84 -3.74 16.36
N PRO A 422 -5.91 -4.27 15.12
CA PRO A 422 -4.77 -4.25 14.20
C PRO A 422 -4.25 -2.84 13.91
N ILE A 423 -2.93 -2.68 13.92
CA ILE A 423 -2.25 -1.40 13.65
C ILE A 423 -1.47 -1.49 12.33
N ILE A 424 -1.67 -0.50 11.46
CA ILE A 424 -0.83 -0.21 10.30
C ILE A 424 0.15 0.92 10.69
N GLY A 425 1.43 0.57 10.84
CA GLY A 425 2.49 1.47 11.26
C GLY A 425 3.07 2.28 10.10
N VAL A 426 3.17 3.61 10.25
CA VAL A 426 3.63 4.53 9.20
C VAL A 426 4.50 5.62 9.84
N GLY A 427 5.56 6.05 9.15
CA GLY A 427 6.41 7.16 9.56
C GLY A 427 7.86 6.75 9.75
N GLY A 428 8.77 7.35 8.98
CA GLY A 428 10.21 7.15 9.11
C GLY A 428 10.73 5.75 8.82
N VAL A 429 10.03 4.98 7.98
CA VAL A 429 10.52 3.66 7.49
C VAL A 429 11.45 3.90 6.30
N GLN A 430 12.74 3.62 6.48
CA GLN A 430 13.77 3.77 5.44
C GLN A 430 14.39 2.45 5.01
N ASN A 431 14.29 1.42 5.85
CA ASN A 431 14.89 0.10 5.63
C ASN A 431 14.10 -0.98 6.41
N GLY A 432 14.52 -2.24 6.28
CA GLY A 432 13.88 -3.38 6.92
C GLY A 432 14.03 -3.41 8.44
N HIS A 433 15.07 -2.79 9.00
CA HIS A 433 15.19 -2.65 10.46
C HIS A 433 14.10 -1.74 11.01
N ASP A 434 13.82 -0.61 10.36
CA ASP A 434 12.74 0.30 10.76
C ASP A 434 11.36 -0.37 10.65
N ALA A 435 11.14 -1.14 9.59
CA ALA A 435 9.90 -1.90 9.42
C ALA A 435 9.76 -2.98 10.51
N TYR A 436 10.83 -3.73 10.77
CA TYR A 436 10.86 -4.76 11.81
C TYR A 436 10.64 -4.16 13.21
N GLU A 437 11.22 -2.99 13.51
CA GLU A 437 11.00 -2.27 14.76
C GLU A 437 9.53 -1.91 14.96
N LYS A 438 8.84 -1.43 13.91
CA LYS A 438 7.40 -1.14 13.98
C LYS A 438 6.55 -2.39 14.19
N LEU A 439 6.91 -3.50 13.54
CA LEU A 439 6.23 -4.78 13.74
C LEU A 439 6.37 -5.24 15.21
N ARG A 440 7.59 -5.20 15.75
CA ARG A 440 7.86 -5.54 17.15
C ARG A 440 7.12 -4.65 18.14
N ALA A 441 7.01 -3.35 17.83
CA ALA A 441 6.28 -2.38 18.63
C ALA A 441 4.76 -2.63 18.69
N GLY A 442 4.20 -3.41 17.76
CA GLY A 442 2.78 -3.79 17.75
C GLY A 442 2.08 -3.64 16.40
N ALA A 443 2.74 -3.11 15.37
CA ALA A 443 2.12 -3.01 14.04
C ALA A 443 1.95 -4.40 13.42
N SER A 444 0.79 -4.65 12.81
CA SER A 444 0.54 -5.84 11.99
C SER A 444 1.00 -5.65 10.55
N LEU A 445 0.94 -4.41 10.06
CA LEU A 445 1.36 -4.00 8.72
C LEU A 445 2.18 -2.71 8.82
N VAL A 446 3.01 -2.41 7.83
CA VAL A 446 3.87 -1.22 7.79
C VAL A 446 3.73 -0.52 6.44
N GLN A 447 3.60 0.80 6.43
CA GLN A 447 3.58 1.59 5.19
C GLN A 447 4.83 2.46 5.01
N VAL A 448 5.21 2.62 3.75
CA VAL A 448 6.33 3.46 3.30
C VAL A 448 5.82 4.63 2.47
N TYR A 449 6.47 5.79 2.60
CA TYR A 449 6.28 6.94 1.70
C TYR A 449 7.62 7.64 1.45
N SER A 450 8.16 8.31 2.47
CA SER A 450 9.32 9.20 2.28
C SER A 450 10.55 8.45 1.80
N GLY A 451 10.75 7.21 2.27
CA GLY A 451 11.84 6.37 1.78
C GLY A 451 11.79 6.14 0.26
N MET A 452 10.61 5.91 -0.33
CA MET A 452 10.46 5.72 -1.79
C MET A 452 10.98 6.91 -2.60
N ILE A 453 10.90 8.13 -2.04
CA ILE A 453 11.39 9.34 -2.70
C ILE A 453 12.92 9.39 -2.69
N TYR A 454 13.56 8.81 -1.69
CA TYR A 454 15.01 8.85 -1.52
C TYR A 454 15.71 7.64 -2.13
N GLU A 455 15.19 6.44 -1.86
CA GLU A 455 15.76 5.14 -2.23
C GLU A 455 15.26 4.63 -3.58
N GLY A 456 14.05 5.01 -4.00
CA GLY A 456 13.45 4.52 -5.24
C GLY A 456 12.68 3.19 -5.12
N PRO A 457 12.21 2.64 -6.25
CA PRO A 457 11.34 1.47 -6.28
C PRO A 457 11.97 0.18 -5.73
N GLY A 458 13.30 0.01 -5.74
CA GLY A 458 13.93 -1.18 -5.17
C GLY A 458 13.89 -1.28 -3.65
N MET A 459 13.53 -0.19 -2.98
CA MET A 459 13.39 -0.15 -1.53
C MET A 459 12.44 -1.21 -0.98
N VAL A 460 11.33 -1.49 -1.66
CA VAL A 460 10.32 -2.46 -1.18
C VAL A 460 10.90 -3.87 -1.12
N SER A 461 11.61 -4.27 -2.16
CA SER A 461 12.34 -5.55 -2.21
C SER A 461 13.35 -5.63 -1.07
N LYS A 462 14.14 -4.58 -0.89
CA LYS A 462 15.18 -4.49 0.15
C LYS A 462 14.60 -4.61 1.56
N ILE A 463 13.52 -3.89 1.86
CA ILE A 463 12.83 -3.98 3.15
C ILE A 463 12.37 -5.41 3.43
N ARG A 464 11.73 -6.06 2.46
CA ARG A 464 11.19 -7.42 2.62
C ARG A 464 12.30 -8.43 2.90
N ASP A 465 13.41 -8.34 2.18
CA ASP A 465 14.57 -9.20 2.36
C ASP A 465 15.26 -8.98 3.72
N GLU A 466 15.43 -7.73 4.13
CA GLU A 466 16.01 -7.37 5.42
C GLU A 466 15.10 -7.81 6.60
N VAL A 467 13.77 -7.67 6.48
CA VAL A 467 12.82 -8.18 7.48
C VAL A 467 12.91 -9.71 7.57
N ALA A 468 12.97 -10.41 6.44
CA ALA A 468 13.12 -11.86 6.42
C ALA A 468 14.45 -12.30 7.06
N GLU A 469 15.53 -11.57 6.81
CA GLU A 469 16.84 -11.83 7.44
C GLU A 469 16.79 -11.62 8.96
N LEU A 470 16.20 -10.52 9.43
CA LEU A 470 16.02 -10.26 10.85
C LEU A 470 15.19 -11.35 11.54
N MET A 471 14.12 -11.82 10.89
CA MET A 471 13.32 -12.93 11.42
C MET A 471 14.15 -14.22 11.54
N LEU A 472 14.91 -14.57 10.51
CA LEU A 472 15.76 -15.77 10.51
C LEU A 472 16.84 -15.70 11.60
N LEU A 473 17.49 -14.54 11.76
CA LEU A 473 18.52 -14.30 12.78
C LEU A 473 17.94 -14.42 14.20
N ASN A 474 16.69 -14.01 14.41
CA ASN A 474 16.00 -14.10 15.69
C ASN A 474 15.28 -15.44 15.91
N GLY A 475 15.47 -16.43 15.04
CA GLY A 475 14.84 -17.75 15.16
C GLY A 475 13.32 -17.76 14.93
N GLN A 476 12.77 -16.71 14.33
CA GLN A 476 11.34 -16.55 14.05
C GLN A 476 10.98 -17.22 12.71
N ARG A 477 9.74 -17.68 12.57
CA ARG A 477 9.25 -18.35 11.33
C ARG A 477 7.93 -17.79 10.83
N ASP A 478 7.10 -17.29 11.73
CA ASP A 478 5.80 -16.72 11.39
C ASP A 478 5.72 -15.28 11.87
N LEU A 479 5.54 -14.34 10.93
CA LEU A 479 5.61 -12.91 11.22
C LEU A 479 4.53 -12.48 12.21
N GLN A 480 3.30 -12.92 11.99
CA GLN A 480 2.14 -12.49 12.77
C GLN A 480 2.19 -13.01 14.21
N THR A 481 2.68 -14.23 14.42
CA THR A 481 2.71 -14.87 15.74
C THR A 481 4.02 -14.66 16.49
N ASP A 482 5.16 -14.65 15.80
CA ASP A 482 6.49 -14.57 16.43
C ASP A 482 7.04 -13.14 16.54
N VAL A 483 6.55 -12.17 15.76
CA VAL A 483 7.14 -10.81 15.68
C VAL A 483 6.18 -9.74 16.21
N VAL A 484 4.93 -9.71 15.74
CA VAL A 484 4.01 -8.61 16.00
C VAL A 484 3.80 -8.41 17.50
N GLY A 485 4.20 -7.25 18.02
CA GLY A 485 4.03 -6.89 19.42
C GLY A 485 4.98 -7.59 20.40
N ILE A 486 6.09 -8.19 19.93
CA ILE A 486 7.05 -8.89 20.80
C ILE A 486 7.70 -7.97 21.85
N ASP A 487 7.71 -6.65 21.65
CA ASP A 487 8.23 -5.71 22.66
C ASP A 487 7.29 -5.58 23.90
N HIS A 488 6.10 -6.19 23.86
CA HIS A 488 5.12 -6.17 24.95
C HIS A 488 5.01 -7.57 25.57
N ASP A 489 5.98 -7.95 26.40
CA ASP A 489 6.12 -9.32 26.94
C ASP A 489 4.82 -9.87 27.55
N ASP A 490 4.14 -9.08 28.37
CA ASP A 490 2.90 -9.47 29.03
C ASP A 490 1.79 -9.83 28.04
N LEU A 491 1.55 -8.98 27.05
CA LEU A 491 0.53 -9.20 26.01
C LEU A 491 0.95 -10.30 25.04
N PHE A 492 2.21 -10.33 24.65
CA PHE A 492 2.75 -11.27 23.67
C PHE A 492 2.67 -12.72 24.18
N PHE A 493 3.14 -12.99 25.40
CA PHE A 493 3.09 -14.33 25.97
C PHE A 493 1.67 -14.76 26.36
N GLN A 494 0.79 -13.83 26.75
CA GLN A 494 -0.63 -14.11 26.92
C GLN A 494 -1.28 -14.58 25.61
N ARG A 495 -1.04 -13.88 24.50
CA ARG A 495 -1.54 -14.27 23.17
C ARG A 495 -1.02 -15.65 22.76
N LYS A 496 0.27 -15.92 22.95
CA LYS A 496 0.91 -17.20 22.61
C LYS A 496 0.34 -18.36 23.42
N ARG A 497 0.04 -18.16 24.71
CA ARG A 497 -0.66 -19.15 25.55
C ARG A 497 -2.06 -19.46 25.02
N ARG A 498 -2.87 -18.43 24.75
CA ARG A 498 -4.22 -18.60 24.18
C ARG A 498 -4.23 -19.34 22.85
N GLN A 499 -3.26 -19.07 21.97
CA GLN A 499 -3.13 -19.78 20.68
C GLN A 499 -2.78 -21.27 20.88
N ARG A 500 -1.88 -21.58 21.81
CA ARG A 500 -1.53 -22.97 22.15
C ARG A 500 -2.73 -23.73 22.72
N GLU A 501 -3.46 -23.11 23.66
CA GLU A 501 -4.68 -23.67 24.24
C GLU A 501 -5.73 -23.97 23.18
N ARG A 502 -6.02 -23.01 22.27
CA ARG A 502 -6.94 -23.23 21.15
C ARG A 502 -6.52 -24.40 20.27
N THR A 503 -5.23 -24.48 19.93
CA THR A 503 -4.69 -25.56 19.10
C THR A 503 -4.85 -26.92 19.78
N MET A 504 -4.53 -27.02 21.08
CA MET A 504 -4.71 -28.26 21.85
C MET A 504 -6.18 -28.69 21.93
N THR A 505 -7.10 -27.74 22.14
CA THR A 505 -8.53 -28.03 22.17
C THR A 505 -9.04 -28.54 20.82
N THR A 506 -8.63 -27.90 19.71
CA THR A 506 -8.97 -28.36 18.36
C THR A 506 -8.40 -29.75 18.05
N THR A 507 -7.13 -30.01 18.41
CA THR A 507 -6.50 -31.33 18.24
C THR A 507 -7.21 -32.40 19.07
N THR A 508 -7.61 -32.08 20.29
CA THR A 508 -8.37 -33.00 21.16
C THR A 508 -9.73 -33.32 20.58
N ILE A 509 -10.46 -32.31 20.09
CA ILE A 509 -11.77 -32.48 19.44
C ILE A 509 -11.64 -33.32 18.16
N MET A 510 -10.63 -33.05 17.32
CA MET A 510 -10.37 -33.86 16.12
C MET A 510 -9.99 -35.30 16.45
N ALA A 511 -9.18 -35.53 17.49
CA ALA A 511 -8.84 -36.87 17.96
C ALA A 511 -10.07 -37.63 18.45
N MET A 512 -10.96 -36.98 19.22
CA MET A 512 -12.23 -37.56 19.67
C MET A 512 -13.15 -37.90 18.48
N ALA A 513 -13.31 -36.98 17.53
CA ALA A 513 -14.11 -37.22 16.32
C ALA A 513 -13.58 -38.39 15.47
N THR A 514 -12.25 -38.53 15.40
CA THR A 514 -11.61 -39.65 14.68
C THR A 514 -11.82 -40.98 15.40
N SER A 515 -11.79 -41.00 16.74
CA SER A 515 -12.09 -42.19 17.55
C SER A 515 -13.56 -42.62 17.51
N MET A 516 -14.49 -41.68 17.29
CA MET A 516 -15.92 -41.98 17.16
C MET A 516 -16.30 -42.43 15.74
N SER A 517 -15.45 -42.16 14.74
CA SER A 517 -15.64 -42.59 13.34
C SER A 517 -15.15 -44.02 13.07
N THR A 518 -14.43 -44.65 13.99
CA THR A 518 -14.04 -46.06 13.89
C THR A 518 -15.07 -46.93 14.60
N THR A 519 -16.20 -47.20 13.96
CA THR A 519 -17.06 -48.34 14.34
C THR A 519 -16.27 -49.63 14.11
N PRO A 520 -16.19 -50.55 15.09
CA PRO A 520 -15.55 -51.84 14.88
C PRO A 520 -16.34 -52.59 13.81
N THR A 521 -15.73 -52.84 12.66
CA THR A 521 -16.25 -53.82 11.71
C THR A 521 -16.21 -55.16 12.44
N GLU A 522 -17.40 -55.72 12.73
CA GLU A 522 -17.56 -57.05 13.33
C GLU A 522 -16.72 -58.06 12.53
N ARG A 523 -15.59 -58.47 13.10
CA ARG A 523 -14.96 -59.72 12.72
C ARG A 523 -15.87 -60.83 13.21
N ARG A 524 -16.61 -61.45 12.28
CA ARG A 524 -17.18 -62.78 12.50
C ARG A 524 -16.02 -63.72 12.89
N ALA A 525 -16.11 -64.29 14.08
CA ALA A 525 -15.24 -65.35 14.56
C ALA A 525 -15.78 -66.73 14.13
N PRO A 526 -14.95 -67.77 14.28
CA PRO A 526 -14.18 -68.44 13.23
C PRO A 526 -15.01 -69.31 12.27
#